data_AF-A0A970MC84-F1
#
_entry.id   AF-A0A970MC84-F1
#
_cell.length_a   1.000
_cell.length_b   1.000
_cell.length_c   1.000
_cell.angle_alpha   90.00
_cell.angle_beta   90.00
_cell.angle_gamma   90.00
#
_symmetry.space_group_name_H-M   'P 1'
#
loop_
_entity.id
_entity.type
_entity.pdbx_description
1 polymer ?
#
loop_
_entity_poly.entity_id
_entity_poly.type
_entity_poly.pdbx_seq_one_letter_code
_entity_poly.pdbx_strand_id
1 'polypeptide(L)'
;MYETLLLKIAGLCLYRNILRDRCVQSLVTILKLLQDEKGGIDSIIEAWSGIYTVLLEKKASCIHDYVMELSMHDENAFTLCCERQQADLEGPLVKQAVSDLKVLDKLASIRCSELKKKMKEKARGNLGVYRFIDSLPDWNPEDIPAIQWEREIQCRVRWHEKNGAGLFS
;
A
#
# COMPACT_ATOMS: atom_id res chain seq x y z
N MET A 1 -4.87 16.13 1.50
CA MET A 1 -3.83 15.29 0.85
C MET A 1 -4.23 13.82 0.82
N TYR A 2 -4.63 13.22 1.96
CA TYR A 2 -5.07 11.82 2.00
C TYR A 2 -6.45 11.58 1.33
N GLU A 3 -7.34 12.57 1.31
CA GLU A 3 -8.66 12.49 0.67
C GLU A 3 -8.58 12.07 -0.81
N THR A 4 -7.78 12.76 -1.62
CA THR A 4 -7.57 12.42 -3.04
C THR A 4 -6.97 11.03 -3.20
N LEU A 5 -6.11 10.59 -2.28
CA LEU A 5 -5.53 9.24 -2.32
C LEU A 5 -6.57 8.17 -1.98
N LEU A 6 -7.42 8.39 -0.97
CA LEU A 6 -8.53 7.49 -0.64
C LEU A 6 -9.52 7.34 -1.79
N LEU A 7 -9.81 8.43 -2.52
CA LEU A 7 -10.65 8.39 -3.72
C LEU A 7 -9.99 7.56 -4.83
N LYS A 8 -8.68 7.72 -5.05
CA LYS A 8 -7.92 6.89 -6.01
C LYS A 8 -7.90 5.41 -5.61
N ILE A 9 -7.75 5.12 -4.33
CA ILE A 9 -7.81 3.75 -3.80
C ILE A 9 -9.19 3.13 -4.04
N ALA A 10 -10.27 3.89 -3.79
CA ALA A 10 -11.63 3.41 -4.05
C ALA A 10 -11.88 3.10 -5.54
N GLY A 11 -11.17 3.81 -6.43
CA GLY A 11 -11.20 3.65 -7.88
C GLY A 11 -10.25 2.61 -8.47
N LEU A 12 -9.50 1.85 -7.66
CA LEU A 12 -8.67 0.74 -8.17
C LEU A 12 -9.54 -0.28 -8.93
N CYS A 13 -9.05 -0.70 -10.10
CA CYS A 13 -9.78 -1.56 -11.02
C CYS A 13 -9.19 -2.97 -11.07
N LEU A 14 -7.90 -3.10 -11.39
CA LEU A 14 -7.20 -4.37 -11.58
C LEU A 14 -6.71 -4.93 -10.25
N TYR A 15 -5.98 -4.11 -9.49
CA TYR A 15 -5.35 -4.52 -8.24
C TYR A 15 -6.26 -4.34 -7.01
N ARG A 16 -7.57 -4.45 -7.21
CA ARG A 16 -8.56 -4.20 -6.14
C ARG A 16 -8.50 -5.23 -5.02
N ASN A 17 -8.09 -6.46 -5.32
CA ASN A 17 -8.00 -7.54 -4.34
C ASN A 17 -6.95 -7.27 -3.26
N ILE A 18 -5.90 -6.49 -3.57
CA ILE A 18 -4.89 -6.07 -2.60
C ILE A 18 -5.50 -5.26 -1.45
N LEU A 19 -6.63 -4.56 -1.68
CA LEU A 19 -7.36 -3.85 -0.63
C LEU A 19 -8.05 -4.78 0.38
N ARG A 20 -8.07 -6.09 0.13
CA ARG A 20 -8.58 -7.10 1.06
C ARG A 20 -7.49 -7.60 2.02
N ASP A 21 -6.22 -7.30 1.75
CA ASP A 21 -5.13 -7.67 2.63
C ASP A 21 -5.20 -6.91 3.97
N ARG A 22 -4.92 -7.60 5.07
CA ARG A 22 -5.04 -7.05 6.44
C ARG A 22 -4.11 -5.86 6.68
N CYS A 23 -2.89 -5.91 6.16
CA CYS A 23 -1.92 -4.82 6.31
C CYS A 23 -2.40 -3.58 5.54
N VAL A 24 -2.86 -3.78 4.30
CA VAL A 24 -3.37 -2.70 3.44
C VAL A 24 -4.63 -2.08 4.02
N GLN A 25 -5.57 -2.90 4.52
CA GLN A 25 -6.78 -2.42 5.19
C GLN A 25 -6.46 -1.58 6.42
N SER A 26 -5.47 -1.99 7.22
CA SER A 26 -5.05 -1.27 8.40
C SER A 26 -4.50 0.11 8.03
N LEU A 27 -3.68 0.20 6.98
CA LEU A 27 -3.18 1.48 6.48
C LEU A 27 -4.30 2.38 5.96
N VAL A 28 -5.22 1.86 5.16
CA VAL A 28 -6.40 2.60 4.69
C VAL A 28 -7.27 3.08 5.86
N THR A 29 -7.39 2.27 6.91
CA THR A 29 -8.15 2.59 8.12
C THR A 29 -7.51 3.77 8.88
N ILE A 30 -6.18 3.76 9.05
CA ILE A 30 -5.44 4.91 9.61
C ILE A 30 -5.76 6.17 8.82
N LEU A 31 -5.68 6.14 7.49
CA LEU A 31 -5.94 7.32 6.66
C LEU A 31 -7.38 7.85 6.81
N LYS A 32 -8.37 6.96 6.94
CA LYS A 32 -9.77 7.34 7.16
C LYS A 32 -9.96 7.96 8.56
N LEU A 33 -9.45 7.31 9.61
CA LEU A 33 -9.57 7.78 10.99
C LEU A 33 -8.84 9.11 11.24
N LEU A 34 -7.73 9.34 10.55
CA LEU A 34 -7.03 10.64 10.60
C LEU A 34 -7.87 11.79 10.03
N GLN A 35 -8.80 11.51 9.12
CA GLN A 35 -9.70 12.51 8.53
C GLN A 35 -11.03 12.63 9.27
N ASP A 36 -11.47 11.59 9.97
CA ASP A 36 -12.70 11.60 10.75
C ASP A 36 -12.50 12.31 12.09
N GLU A 37 -13.11 13.49 12.29
CA GLU A 37 -13.02 14.24 13.56
C GLU A 37 -13.47 13.44 14.79
N LYS A 38 -14.36 12.45 14.62
CA LYS A 38 -14.86 11.59 15.70
C LYS A 38 -14.01 10.33 15.92
N GLY A 39 -13.07 10.03 15.02
CA GLY A 39 -12.19 8.87 15.14
C GLY A 39 -11.34 8.93 16.40
N GLY A 40 -11.36 7.87 17.20
CA GLY A 40 -10.53 7.74 18.40
C GLY A 40 -9.06 7.49 18.08
N ILE A 41 -8.16 8.02 18.90
CA ILE A 41 -6.70 7.80 18.74
C ILE A 41 -6.31 6.34 19.02
N ASP A 42 -7.05 5.68 19.91
CA ASP A 42 -6.97 4.26 20.23
C ASP A 42 -7.21 3.39 18.99
N SER A 43 -8.25 3.66 18.20
CA SER A 43 -8.50 2.91 16.95
C SER A 43 -7.38 3.10 15.91
N ILE A 44 -6.73 4.27 15.88
CA ILE A 44 -5.58 4.50 14.99
C ILE A 44 -4.38 3.69 15.47
N ILE A 45 -4.13 3.65 16.78
CA ILE A 45 -3.06 2.85 17.40
C ILE A 45 -3.28 1.35 17.16
N GLU A 46 -4.52 0.87 17.24
CA GLU A 46 -4.88 -0.51 16.96
C GLU A 46 -4.56 -0.86 15.49
N ALA A 47 -5.01 -0.03 14.55
CA ALA A 47 -4.69 -0.21 13.13
C ALA A 47 -3.17 -0.13 12.86
N TRP A 48 -2.46 0.76 13.55
CA TRP A 48 -0.99 0.85 13.50
C TRP A 48 -0.36 -0.48 13.92
N SER A 49 -0.74 -0.99 15.07
CA SER A 49 -0.23 -2.25 15.60
C SER A 49 -0.57 -3.44 14.68
N GLY A 50 -1.73 -3.41 14.02
CA GLY A 50 -2.14 -4.39 13.03
C GLY A 50 -1.20 -4.47 11.82
N ILE A 51 -0.73 -3.34 11.30
CA ILE A 51 0.28 -3.31 10.22
C ILE A 51 1.54 -4.04 10.66
N TYR A 52 2.11 -3.62 11.80
CA TYR A 52 3.37 -4.17 12.27
C TYR A 52 3.28 -5.68 12.55
N THR A 53 2.15 -6.14 13.09
CA THR A 53 1.86 -7.56 13.31
C THR A 53 1.93 -8.35 12.01
N VAL A 54 1.28 -7.87 10.93
CA VAL A 54 1.29 -8.57 9.63
C VAL A 54 2.71 -8.60 9.05
N LEU A 55 3.47 -7.52 9.16
CA LEU A 55 4.85 -7.49 8.64
C LEU A 55 5.74 -8.51 9.36
N LEU A 56 5.60 -8.66 10.68
CA LEU A 56 6.31 -9.68 11.45
C LEU A 56 5.88 -11.10 11.03
N GLU A 57 4.57 -11.36 10.90
CA GLU A 57 4.03 -12.65 10.46
C GLU A 57 4.55 -13.05 9.08
N LYS A 58 4.64 -12.08 8.17
CA LYS A 58 5.07 -12.27 6.79
C LYS A 58 6.58 -12.15 6.59
N LYS A 59 7.33 -11.86 7.66
CA LYS A 59 8.79 -11.60 7.63
C LYS A 59 9.16 -10.53 6.60
N ALA A 60 8.29 -9.54 6.43
CA ALA A 60 8.51 -8.42 5.53
C ALA A 60 9.37 -7.35 6.21
N SER A 61 10.34 -6.81 5.48
CA SER A 61 11.21 -5.71 5.90
C SER A 61 10.45 -4.41 6.13
N CYS A 62 9.52 -4.09 5.23
CA CYS A 62 8.72 -2.88 5.28
C CYS A 62 7.38 -3.06 4.56
N ILE A 63 6.43 -2.15 4.80
CA ILE A 63 5.11 -2.20 4.13
C ILE A 63 5.20 -1.93 2.63
N HIS A 64 6.18 -1.13 2.17
CA HIS A 64 6.38 -0.87 0.74
C HIS A 64 6.71 -2.16 -0.01
N ASP A 65 7.78 -2.85 0.38
CA ASP A 65 8.17 -4.14 -0.19
C ASP A 65 7.02 -5.15 -0.11
N TYR A 66 6.32 -5.19 1.03
CA TYR A 66 5.20 -6.10 1.22
C TYR A 66 4.05 -5.84 0.22
N VAL A 67 3.65 -4.60 0.00
CA VAL A 67 2.58 -4.25 -0.96
C VAL A 67 3.03 -4.47 -2.40
N MET A 68 4.31 -4.19 -2.72
CA MET A 68 4.87 -4.48 -4.04
C MET A 68 4.89 -5.99 -4.30
N GLU A 69 5.23 -6.80 -3.30
CA GLU A 69 5.18 -8.26 -3.38
C GLU A 69 3.75 -8.77 -3.56
N LEU A 70 2.77 -8.24 -2.81
CA LEU A 70 1.35 -8.57 -3.03
C LEU A 70 0.92 -8.30 -4.48
N SER A 71 1.40 -7.21 -5.08
CA SER A 71 1.09 -6.87 -6.47
C SER A 71 1.75 -7.76 -7.52
N MET A 72 2.82 -8.47 -7.18
CA MET A 72 3.40 -9.48 -8.05
C MET A 72 2.60 -10.78 -8.05
N HIS A 73 1.86 -11.05 -6.97
CA HIS A 73 1.09 -12.28 -6.79
C HIS A 73 -0.41 -12.13 -7.06
N ASP A 74 -0.87 -10.91 -7.34
CA ASP A 74 -2.27 -10.65 -7.66
C ASP A 74 -2.63 -11.19 -9.05
N GLU A 75 -3.42 -12.26 -9.08
CA GLU A 75 -4.06 -12.74 -10.29
C GLU A 75 -5.18 -11.78 -10.70
N ASN A 76 -5.02 -11.12 -11.84
CA ASN A 76 -5.97 -10.17 -12.39
C ASN A 76 -5.90 -10.16 -13.93
N ALA A 77 -6.76 -9.36 -14.57
CA ALA A 77 -6.85 -9.33 -16.03
C ALA A 77 -5.52 -8.93 -16.71
N PHE A 78 -4.72 -8.06 -16.07
CA PHE A 78 -3.40 -7.69 -16.59
C PHE A 78 -2.38 -8.83 -16.46
N THR A 79 -2.26 -9.45 -15.29
CA THR A 79 -1.28 -10.54 -15.07
C THR A 79 -1.59 -11.77 -15.92
N LEU A 80 -2.88 -12.13 -16.07
CA LEU A 80 -3.34 -13.19 -16.98
C LEU A 80 -3.08 -12.86 -18.46
N CYS A 81 -3.17 -11.59 -18.85
CA CYS A 81 -2.86 -11.15 -20.22
C CYS A 81 -1.36 -11.25 -20.50
N CYS A 82 -0.52 -10.90 -19.52
CA CYS A 82 0.93 -11.07 -19.61
C CYS A 82 1.32 -12.55 -19.72
N GLU A 83 0.74 -13.43 -18.90
CA GLU A 83 0.97 -14.89 -18.97
C GLU A 83 0.72 -15.43 -20.38
N ARG A 84 -0.34 -14.96 -21.05
CA ARG A 84 -0.71 -15.35 -22.41
C ARG A 84 0.15 -14.70 -23.50
N GLN A 85 1.13 -13.87 -23.13
CA GLN A 85 1.96 -13.08 -24.05
C GLN A 85 1.11 -12.16 -24.96
N GLN A 86 0.04 -11.61 -24.40
CA GLN A 86 -0.93 -10.75 -25.09
C GLN A 86 -0.89 -9.29 -24.63
N ALA A 87 0.02 -8.95 -23.72
CA ALA A 87 0.13 -7.61 -23.17
C ALA A 87 0.71 -6.63 -24.20
N ASP A 88 -0.08 -5.63 -24.59
CA ASP A 88 0.38 -4.46 -25.34
C ASP A 88 0.81 -3.36 -24.36
N LEU A 89 2.11 -3.03 -24.34
CA LEU A 89 2.68 -2.02 -23.44
C LEU A 89 2.04 -0.64 -23.60
N GLU A 90 1.54 -0.31 -24.80
CA GLU A 90 0.84 0.95 -25.08
C GLU A 90 -0.69 0.81 -24.97
N GLY A 91 -1.17 -0.39 -24.71
CA GLY A 91 -2.57 -0.74 -24.62
C GLY A 91 -3.26 -0.20 -23.36
N PRO A 92 -4.60 -0.06 -23.38
CA PRO A 92 -5.36 0.48 -22.25
C PRO A 92 -5.23 -0.37 -20.98
N LEU A 93 -5.09 -1.69 -21.10
CA LEU A 93 -4.94 -2.60 -19.96
C LEU A 93 -3.64 -2.34 -19.19
N VAL A 94 -2.50 -2.21 -19.89
CA VAL A 94 -1.21 -1.92 -19.26
C VAL A 94 -1.19 -0.52 -18.66
N LYS A 95 -1.78 0.47 -19.35
CA LYS A 95 -1.95 1.83 -18.80
C LYS A 95 -2.76 1.84 -17.51
N GLN A 96 -3.84 1.05 -17.43
CA GLN A 96 -4.61 0.91 -16.19
C GLN A 96 -3.81 0.20 -15.10
N ALA A 97 -3.04 -0.84 -15.43
CA ALA A 97 -2.19 -1.54 -14.46
C ALA A 97 -1.15 -0.59 -13.85
N VAL A 98 -0.47 0.21 -14.68
CA VAL A 98 0.47 1.25 -14.22
C VAL A 98 -0.22 2.28 -13.33
N SER A 99 -1.43 2.72 -13.69
CA SER A 99 -2.20 3.68 -12.88
C SER A 99 -2.52 3.13 -11.50
N ASP A 100 -3.02 1.89 -11.42
CA ASP A 100 -3.37 1.24 -10.16
C ASP A 100 -2.13 0.99 -9.29
N LEU A 101 -1.04 0.50 -9.89
CA LEU A 101 0.23 0.26 -9.20
C LEU A 101 0.83 1.56 -8.63
N LYS A 102 0.75 2.68 -9.37
CA LYS A 102 1.15 4.01 -8.87
C LYS A 102 0.36 4.44 -7.64
N VAL A 103 -0.92 4.07 -7.55
CA VAL A 103 -1.76 4.37 -6.38
C VAL A 103 -1.34 3.53 -5.18
N LEU A 104 -1.06 2.23 -5.39
CA LEU A 104 -0.58 1.33 -4.34
C LEU A 104 0.81 1.73 -3.82
N ASP A 105 1.73 2.06 -4.72
CA ASP A 105 3.05 2.59 -4.37
C ASP A 105 2.95 3.88 -3.56
N LYS A 106 2.10 4.81 -3.97
CA LYS A 106 1.86 6.04 -3.21
C LYS A 106 1.25 5.76 -1.82
N LEU A 107 0.36 4.78 -1.71
CA LEU A 107 -0.19 4.35 -0.43
C LEU A 107 0.90 3.77 0.47
N ALA A 108 1.67 2.81 -0.03
CA ALA A 108 2.71 2.13 0.75
C ALA A 108 3.91 3.03 1.07
N SER A 109 4.12 4.10 0.29
CA SER A 109 5.20 5.08 0.48
C SER A 109 4.89 6.17 1.51
N ILE A 110 3.73 6.13 2.18
CA ILE A 110 3.41 7.12 3.22
C ILE A 110 4.36 6.94 4.41
N ARG A 111 5.05 8.02 4.79
CA ARG A 111 6.03 7.99 5.86
C ARG A 111 5.37 7.89 7.23
N CYS A 112 5.94 7.03 8.10
CA CYS A 112 5.47 6.88 9.47
C CYS A 112 5.53 8.21 10.25
N SER A 113 6.57 9.01 10.02
CA SER A 113 6.73 10.34 10.63
C SER A 113 5.60 11.30 10.28
N GLU A 114 5.08 11.27 9.04
CA GLU A 114 3.93 12.09 8.62
C GLU A 114 2.64 11.64 9.32
N LEU A 115 2.41 10.33 9.40
CA LEU A 115 1.25 9.78 10.10
C LEU A 115 1.30 10.07 11.60
N LYS A 116 2.45 9.83 12.25
CA LYS A 116 2.67 10.15 13.68
C LYS A 116 2.45 11.62 13.98
N LYS A 117 2.90 12.52 13.10
CA LYS A 117 2.61 13.96 13.23
C LYS A 117 1.11 14.23 13.23
N LYS A 118 0.36 13.64 12.29
CA LYS A 118 -1.11 13.77 12.20
C LYS A 118 -1.83 13.16 13.39
N MET A 119 -1.35 12.04 13.91
CA MET A 119 -1.85 11.42 15.14
C MET A 119 -1.70 12.35 16.35
N LYS A 120 -0.55 13.02 16.50
CA LYS A 120 -0.33 13.98 17.58
C LYS A 120 -1.23 15.20 17.46
N GLU A 121 -1.39 15.76 16.25
CA GLU A 121 -2.36 16.85 15.98
C GLU A 121 -3.76 16.46 16.47
N LYS A 122 -4.18 15.22 16.19
CA LYS A 122 -5.48 14.67 16.62
C LYS A 122 -5.59 14.46 18.14
N ALA A 123 -4.50 14.13 18.81
CA ALA A 123 -4.45 13.91 20.25
C ALA A 123 -4.47 15.22 21.09
N ARG A 124 -4.57 16.40 20.45
CA ARG A 124 -4.88 17.71 21.06
C ARG A 124 -4.06 18.03 22.32
N GLY A 125 -2.75 17.74 22.32
CA GLY A 125 -1.85 18.09 23.42
C GLY A 125 -1.79 17.10 24.58
N ASN A 126 -2.38 15.91 24.48
CA ASN A 126 -2.19 14.86 25.47
C ASN A 126 -0.74 14.30 25.42
N LEU A 127 0.12 14.80 26.32
CA LEU A 127 1.54 14.43 26.37
C LEU A 127 1.79 12.94 26.61
N GLY A 128 0.91 12.26 27.36
CA GLY A 128 0.99 10.82 27.57
C GLY A 128 0.84 10.05 26.25
N VAL A 129 -0.16 10.44 25.47
CA VAL A 129 -0.42 9.89 24.14
C VAL A 129 0.71 10.22 23.16
N TYR A 130 1.27 11.43 23.21
CA TYR A 130 2.38 11.81 22.32
C TYR A 130 3.60 10.91 22.51
N ARG A 131 4.01 10.68 23.75
CA ARG A 131 5.12 9.78 24.07
C ARG A 131 4.86 8.36 23.60
N PHE A 132 3.61 7.90 23.73
CA PHE A 132 3.22 6.59 23.23
C PHE A 132 3.30 6.51 21.70
N ILE A 133 2.77 7.52 20.98
CA ILE A 133 2.88 7.62 19.51
C ILE A 133 4.35 7.58 19.05
N ASP A 134 5.23 8.28 19.76
CA ASP A 134 6.66 8.29 19.44
C ASP A 134 7.33 6.94 19.63
N SER A 135 6.86 6.14 20.60
CA SER A 135 7.37 4.79 20.85
C SER A 135 6.88 3.71 19.88
N LEU A 136 5.87 4.01 19.05
CA LEU A 136 5.35 3.05 18.07
C LEU A 136 6.44 2.68 17.04
N PRO A 137 6.50 1.41 16.60
CA PRO A 137 7.48 1.01 15.61
C PRO A 137 7.17 1.65 14.25
N ASP A 138 8.22 2.09 13.56
CA ASP A 138 8.12 2.49 12.16
C ASP A 138 8.22 1.24 11.27
N TRP A 139 7.44 1.21 10.20
CA TRP A 139 7.39 0.09 9.25
C TRP A 139 7.84 0.47 7.84
N ASN A 140 8.35 1.69 7.67
CA ASN A 140 8.89 2.18 6.41
C ASN A 140 10.32 2.69 6.62
N PRO A 141 11.24 2.44 5.67
CA PRO A 141 12.54 3.06 5.70
C PRO A 141 12.42 4.58 5.50
N GLU A 142 13.46 5.33 5.89
CA GLU A 142 13.48 6.79 5.71
C GLU A 142 13.42 7.18 4.23
N ASP A 143 14.07 6.37 3.38
CA ASP A 143 14.11 6.51 1.93
C ASP A 143 13.47 5.29 1.24
N ILE A 144 12.42 5.56 0.48
CA ILE A 144 11.81 4.62 -0.45
C ILE A 144 12.18 5.09 -1.85
N PRO A 145 12.94 4.29 -2.63
CA PRO A 145 13.37 4.71 -3.96
C PRO A 145 12.16 4.87 -4.88
N ALA A 146 12.15 5.96 -5.65
CA ALA A 146 11.10 6.19 -6.63
C ALA A 146 11.12 5.11 -7.71
N ILE A 147 9.97 4.50 -7.97
CA ILE A 147 9.82 3.48 -9.02
C ILE A 147 9.78 4.17 -10.40
N GLN A 148 10.67 3.73 -11.30
CA GLN A 148 10.61 4.09 -12.72
C GLN A 148 9.57 3.21 -13.42
N TRP A 149 8.31 3.62 -13.34
CA TRP A 149 7.16 2.81 -13.77
C TRP A 149 7.23 2.34 -15.22
N GLU A 150 7.81 3.12 -16.12
CA GLU A 150 7.97 2.76 -17.54
C GLU A 150 8.91 1.57 -17.70
N ARG A 151 9.96 1.48 -16.88
CA ARG A 151 10.88 0.34 -16.87
C ARG A 151 10.31 -0.83 -16.05
N GLU A 152 9.69 -0.53 -14.92
CA GLU A 152 9.14 -1.53 -14.01
C GLU A 152 8.02 -2.34 -14.67
N ILE A 153 7.12 -1.70 -15.42
CA ILE A 153 6.04 -2.41 -16.10
C ILE A 153 6.58 -3.39 -17.15
N GLN A 154 7.65 -3.04 -17.87
CA GLN A 154 8.31 -3.94 -18.82
C GLN A 154 8.96 -5.14 -18.12
N CYS A 155 9.51 -4.93 -16.91
CA CYS A 155 10.02 -6.03 -16.09
C CYS A 155 8.89 -6.96 -15.63
N ARG A 156 7.76 -6.40 -15.18
CA ARG A 156 6.59 -7.16 -14.73
C ARG A 156 5.93 -7.98 -15.83
N VAL A 157 5.76 -7.39 -17.02
CA VAL A 157 5.25 -8.12 -18.20
C VAL A 157 6.13 -9.35 -18.46
N ARG A 158 7.45 -9.15 -18.61
CA ARG A 158 8.40 -10.25 -18.84
C ARG A 158 8.41 -11.29 -17.72
N TRP A 159 8.23 -10.85 -16.47
CA TRP A 159 8.16 -11.77 -15.35
C TRP A 159 6.91 -12.65 -15.44
N HIS A 160 5.73 -12.08 -15.69
CA HIS A 160 4.48 -12.84 -15.82
C HIS A 160 4.41 -13.70 -17.08
N GLU A 161 5.03 -13.28 -18.19
CA GLU A 161 5.19 -14.12 -19.40
C GLU A 161 5.96 -15.40 -19.09
N LYS A 162 6.95 -15.33 -18.18
CA LYS A 162 7.81 -16.46 -17.83
C LYS A 162 7.26 -17.31 -16.68
N ASN A 163 6.58 -16.69 -15.73
CA ASN A 163 6.20 -17.31 -14.46
C ASN A 163 4.68 -17.50 -14.33
N GLY A 164 3.87 -16.91 -15.20
CA GLY A 164 2.40 -16.94 -15.10
C GLY A 164 1.82 -15.94 -14.09
N ALA A 165 0.51 -15.98 -13.93
CA ALA A 165 -0.20 -15.26 -12.87
C ALA A 165 -0.37 -16.16 -11.62
N GLY A 166 -0.30 -15.56 -10.43
CA GLY A 166 -0.73 -16.25 -9.19
C GLY A 166 0.19 -17.34 -8.62
N LEU A 167 1.46 -17.43 -9.04
CA LEU A 167 2.39 -18.35 -8.39
C LEU A 167 2.56 -17.97 -6.91
N PHE A 168 2.24 -18.89 -5.99
CA PHE A 168 2.16 -18.72 -4.53
C PHE A 168 0.82 -18.16 -4.00
N SER A 169 -0.28 -18.84 -4.34
CA SER A 169 -1.45 -18.92 -3.45
C SER A 169 -1.26 -19.96 -2.34
#